data_AF-A0A1I7I4J4-F1
#
_entry.id   AF-A0A1I7I4J4-F1
#
_cell.length_a   1.000
_cell.length_b   1.000
_cell.length_c   1.000
_cell.angle_alpha   90.00
_cell.angle_beta   90.00
_cell.angle_gamma   90.00
#
_symmetry.space_group_name_H-M   'P 1'
#
loop_
_entity.id
_entity.type
_entity.pdbx_description
1 polymer ?
#
loop_
_entity_poly.entity_id
_entity_poly.type
_entity_poly.pdbx_seq_one_letter_code
_entity_poly.pdbx_strand_id
1 'polypeptide(L)' 'MFCGAKTRSGTPCRRYPVAGKRRCRLHGGAPGSGAPPGERNGNYRHGWFSAEKIAERVRKLNTPWKPLPPPYRPRPVEEE' A
#
# COMPACT_ATOMS: atom_id res chain seq x y z
N MET A 1 -3.20 -3.80 -20.91
CA MET A 1 -3.38 -4.59 -19.67
C MET A 1 -4.85 -4.95 -19.50
N PHE A 2 -5.19 -6.18 -19.13
CA PHE A 2 -6.58 -6.63 -18.90
C PHE A 2 -6.96 -6.56 -17.41
N CYS A 3 -8.25 -6.56 -17.10
CA CYS A 3 -8.78 -6.50 -15.73
C CYS A 3 -8.32 -7.65 -14.83
N GLY A 4 -8.25 -8.88 -15.38
CA GLY A 4 -7.72 -10.05 -14.67
C GLY A 4 -8.45 -10.43 -13.37
N ALA A 5 -9.68 -9.94 -13.15
CA ALA A 5 -10.48 -10.36 -11.99
C ALA A 5 -11.06 -11.74 -12.24
N LYS A 6 -11.14 -12.59 -11.20
CA LYS A 6 -11.74 -13.93 -11.32
C LYS A 6 -13.24 -13.77 -11.61
N THR A 7 -13.68 -14.30 -12.75
CA THR A 7 -15.10 -14.33 -13.11
C THR A 7 -15.82 -15.44 -12.34
N ARG A 8 -17.16 -15.48 -12.39
CA ARG A 8 -17.95 -16.56 -11.79
C ARG A 8 -17.59 -17.95 -12.34
N SER A 9 -17.17 -18.02 -13.60
CA SER A 9 -16.70 -19.24 -14.26
C SER A 9 -15.25 -19.61 -13.91
N GLY A 10 -14.61 -18.88 -12.99
CA GLY A 10 -13.24 -19.15 -12.53
C GLY A 10 -12.12 -18.63 -13.43
N THR A 11 -12.44 -18.14 -14.63
CA THR A 11 -11.46 -17.61 -15.59
C THR A 11 -11.15 -16.13 -15.33
N PRO A 12 -9.97 -15.62 -15.73
CA PRO A 12 -9.63 -14.21 -15.59
C PRO A 12 -10.42 -13.33 -16.55
N CYS A 13 -10.88 -12.16 -16.07
CA CYS A 13 -11.61 -11.20 -16.87
C CYS A 13 -10.71 -10.58 -17.97
N ARG A 14 -11.12 -10.77 -19.23
CA ARG A 14 -10.44 -10.25 -20.43
C ARG A 14 -10.88 -8.84 -20.84
N ARG A 15 -11.70 -8.15 -20.03
CA ARG A 15 -12.10 -6.76 -20.32
C ARG A 15 -10.98 -5.80 -19.96
N TYR A 16 -10.83 -4.71 -20.71
CA TYR A 16 -9.89 -3.65 -20.35
C TYR A 16 -10.31 -2.95 -19.03
N PRO A 17 -9.34 -2.59 -18.17
CA PRO A 17 -9.57 -1.71 -17.02
C PRO A 17 -10.12 -0.35 -17.45
N VAL A 18 -10.79 0.33 -16.54
CA VAL A 18 -11.12 1.74 -16.73
C VAL A 18 -9.84 2.57 -16.62
N ALA A 19 -9.71 3.65 -17.40
CA ALA A 19 -8.57 4.55 -17.33
C ALA A 19 -8.29 4.98 -15.87
N GLY A 20 -7.02 4.90 -15.45
CA GLY A 20 -6.60 5.21 -14.08
C GLY A 20 -6.99 4.17 -13.01
N LYS A 21 -7.64 3.05 -13.38
CA LYS A 21 -8.01 1.98 -12.45
C LYS A 21 -7.40 0.64 -12.85
N ARG A 22 -7.24 -0.25 -11.87
CA ARG A 22 -6.71 -1.60 -12.06
C ARG A 22 -7.72 -2.61 -12.61
N ARG A 23 -9.02 -2.30 -12.54
CA ARG A 23 -10.13 -3.22 -12.86
C ARG A 23 -11.12 -2.59 -13.84
N CYS A 24 -11.90 -3.42 -14.52
CA CYS A 24 -12.97 -2.98 -15.42
C CYS A 24 -14.21 -2.55 -14.63
N ARG A 25 -15.16 -1.89 -15.32
CA ARG A 25 -16.41 -1.39 -14.72
C ARG A 25 -17.20 -2.46 -13.93
N LEU A 26 -17.14 -3.72 -14.36
CA LEU A 26 -17.85 -4.84 -13.74
C LEU A 26 -17.15 -5.43 -12.51
N HIS A 27 -15.85 -5.15 -12.33
CA HIS A 27 -15.03 -5.73 -11.27
C HIS A 27 -14.43 -4.64 -10.36
N GLY A 28 -15.23 -3.63 -9.99
CA GLY A 28 -14.80 -2.56 -9.08
C GLY A 28 -14.02 -1.42 -9.74
N GLY A 29 -14.14 -1.26 -11.05
CA GLY A 29 -13.62 -0.12 -11.81
C GLY A 29 -14.67 0.95 -12.15
N ALA A 30 -15.92 0.82 -11.71
CA ALA A 30 -16.96 1.81 -12.01
C ALA A 30 -16.68 3.16 -11.31
N PRO A 31 -17.25 4.28 -11.79
CA PRO A 31 -17.30 5.52 -11.02
C PRO A 31 -17.97 5.25 -9.66
N GLY A 32 -17.41 5.81 -8.58
CA GLY A 32 -17.91 5.57 -7.22
C GLY A 32 -17.65 4.19 -6.64
N SER A 33 -17.05 3.25 -7.38
CA SER A 33 -16.68 1.94 -6.82
C SER A 33 -15.40 2.01 -5.99
N GLY A 34 -15.42 1.34 -4.85
CA GLY A 34 -14.33 1.33 -3.87
C GLY A 34 -14.81 1.83 -2.52
N ALA A 35 -13.96 1.74 -1.50
CA ALA A 35 -14.28 2.30 -0.20
C ALA A 35 -14.29 3.84 -0.29
N PRO A 36 -15.29 4.53 0.30
CA PRO A 36 -15.29 5.99 0.35
C PRO A 36 -14.10 6.48 1.20
N PRO A 37 -13.63 7.72 1.00
CA PRO A 37 -12.62 8.32 1.88
C PRO A 37 -13.24 8.81 3.19
N GLY A 38 -12.38 8.98 4.21
CA GLY A 38 -12.73 9.60 5.49
C GLY A 38 -13.70 8.79 6.36
N GLU A 39 -14.48 9.48 7.19
CA GLU A 39 -15.40 8.91 8.19
C GLU A 39 -16.46 7.97 7.61
N ARG A 40 -16.82 8.16 6.34
CA ARG A 40 -17.75 7.26 5.63
C ARG A 40 -17.15 5.88 5.40
N ASN A 41 -15.84 5.72 5.53
CA ASN A 41 -15.16 4.44 5.44
C ASN A 41 -15.27 3.70 6.76
N GLY A 42 -15.80 2.48 6.79
CA GLY A 42 -15.85 1.66 8.02
C GLY A 42 -14.47 1.33 8.61
N ASN A 43 -13.38 1.49 7.85
CA ASN A 43 -12.02 1.37 8.37
C ASN A 43 -11.54 2.64 9.10
N TYR A 44 -12.25 3.76 8.95
CA TYR A 44 -12.05 4.99 9.69
C TYR A 44 -12.67 4.89 11.09
N ARG A 45 -12.11 3.99 11.93
CA ARG A 45 -12.66 3.72 13.27
C ARG A 45 -11.67 3.99 14.41
N HIS A 46 -10.38 3.79 14.15
CA HIS A 46 -9.33 3.90 15.17
C HIS A 46 -8.37 5.05 14.88
N GLY A 47 -8.75 6.01 14.02
CA GLY A 47 -7.89 7.12 13.60
C GLY A 47 -6.72 6.72 12.68
N TRP A 48 -6.35 5.43 12.58
CA TRP A 48 -5.25 4.95 11.73
C TRP A 48 -5.39 5.33 10.25
N PHE A 49 -6.62 5.41 9.75
CA PHE A 49 -6.92 5.80 8.37
C PHE A 49 -7.27 7.30 8.24
N SER A 50 -6.96 8.11 9.25
CA SER A 50 -7.02 9.57 9.14
C SER A 50 -6.00 10.09 8.14
N ALA A 51 -6.30 11.22 7.53
CA ALA A 51 -5.38 11.88 6.60
C ALA A 51 -4.01 12.14 7.26
N GLU A 52 -4.02 12.56 8.53
CA GLU A 52 -2.82 12.77 9.34
C GLU A 52 -2.01 11.48 9.52
N LYS A 53 -2.65 10.38 9.94
CA LYS A 53 -1.94 9.10 10.19
C LYS A 53 -1.46 8.43 8.92
N ILE A 54 -2.13 8.66 7.80
CA ILE A 54 -1.66 8.24 6.48
C ILE A 54 -0.42 9.06 6.09
N ALA A 55 -0.47 10.39 6.22
CA ALA A 55 0.65 11.27 5.91
C ALA A 55 1.88 10.95 6.77
N GLU A 56 1.70 10.70 8.07
CA GLU A 56 2.76 10.29 8.99
C GLU A 56 3.44 8.99 8.52
N ARG A 57 2.66 8.00 8.07
CA ARG A 57 3.18 6.73 7.55
C ARG A 57 3.95 6.90 6.25
N VAL A 58 3.39 7.65 5.30
CA VAL A 58 4.06 7.94 4.03
C VAL A 58 5.38 8.65 4.29
N ARG A 59 5.41 9.61 5.23
CA ARG A 59 6.65 10.27 5.66
C ARG A 59 7.67 9.27 6.20
N LYS A 60 7.28 8.39 7.12
CA LYS A 60 8.15 7.33 7.69
C LYS A 60 8.62 6.30 6.65
N LEU A 61 7.83 6.02 5.63
CA LEU A 61 8.23 5.13 4.53
C LEU A 61 9.19 5.81 3.55
N ASN A 62 8.99 7.11 3.32
CA ASN A 62 9.84 7.92 2.45
C ASN A 62 11.10 8.46 3.15
N THR A 63 11.25 8.28 4.48
CA THR A 63 12.52 8.58 5.13
C THR A 63 13.58 7.62 4.61
N PRO A 64 14.77 8.11 4.20
CA PRO A 64 15.86 7.24 3.80
C PRO A 64 16.16 6.27 4.93
N TRP A 65 16.16 4.97 4.64
CA TRP A 65 16.59 3.96 5.58
C TRP A 65 18.00 4.33 6.08
N LYS A 66 18.13 4.67 7.36
CA LYS A 66 19.44 4.87 7.98
C LYS A 66 19.97 3.48 8.33
N PRO A 67 21.11 3.03 7.77
CA PRO A 67 21.74 1.82 8.26
C PRO A 67 22.05 1.98 9.75
N LEU A 68 21.70 0.96 10.53
CA LEU A 68 22.19 0.86 11.90
C LEU A 68 23.71 0.81 11.86
N PRO A 69 24.42 1.45 12.81
CA PRO A 69 25.86 1.30 12.90
C PRO A 69 26.21 -0.19 13.04
N PRO A 70 27.31 -0.65 12.43
CA PRO A 70 27.77 -2.01 12.63
C PRO A 70 27.98 -2.24 14.14
N PRO A 71 27.75 -3.47 14.65
CA PRO A 71 27.98 -3.76 16.06
C PRO A 71 29.45 -3.44 16.40
N TYR A 72 29.67 -2.71 17.50
CA TYR A 72 31.02 -2.36 17.96
C TYR A 72 31.83 -3.64 18.21
N ARG A 73 32.89 -3.83 17.41
CA ARG A 73 33.95 -4.79 17.71
C ARG A 73 35.15 -4.00 18.23
N PRO A 74 35.51 -4.11 19.52
CA PRO A 74 36.75 -3.51 20.01
C PRO A 74 37.93 -4.10 19.24
N ARG A 75 38.91 -3.26 18.90
CA ARG A 75 40.19 -3.72 18.35
C ARG A 75 40.89 -4.58 19.42
N PRO A 76 41.54 -5.70 19.05
CA PRO A 76 42.47 -6.36 19.95
C PRO A 76 43.54 -5.34 20.34
N VAL A 77 43.77 -5.17 21.64
CA VAL A 77 44.96 -4.51 22.15
C VAL A 77 46.13 -5.45 21.87
N GLU A 78 47.05 -5.06 21.00
CA GLU A 78 48.33 -5.74 20.89
C GLU A 78 49.16 -5.32 22.11
N GLU A 79 49.36 -6.25 23.04
CA GLU A 79 50.31 -6.11 24.15
C GLU A 79 51.73 -6.15 23.59
N GLU A 80 52.48 -5.07 23.80
CA GLU A 80 53.95 -5.02 23.66
C GLU A 80 54.62 -5.49 24.95
#